data_AF-A0A2V9Z0B4-F1
#
_entry.id   AF-A0A2V9Z0B4-F1
#
_cell.length_a   1.000
_cell.length_b   1.000
_cell.length_c   1.000
_cell.angle_alpha   90.00
_cell.angle_beta   90.00
_cell.angle_gamma   90.00
#
_symmetry.space_group_name_H-M   'P 1'
#
loop_
_entity.id
_entity.type
_entity.pdbx_description
1 polymer ?
#
loop_
_entity_poly.entity_id
_entity_poly.type
_entity_poly.pdbx_seq_one_letter_code
_entity_poly.pdbx_strand_id
1 'polypeptide(L)'
;MNVPSPYHVGFVQFPAALLIVFAAMFLAVARRPRENRNLIPYGILLKVSYCSVVFAYWFLRRLSFIWKPFAIIDVVFGVLFWLAYRELSSVA
;
A
#
# COMPACT_ATOMS: atom_id res chain seq x y z
N MET A 1 13.53 -7.54 18.34
CA MET A 1 12.36 -7.08 17.55
C MET A 1 11.16 -7.90 17.99
N ASN A 2 10.18 -7.32 18.66
CA ASN A 2 9.01 -8.06 19.14
C ASN A 2 7.87 -7.92 18.12
N VAL A 3 7.68 -8.94 17.28
CA VAL A 3 6.49 -9.10 16.43
C VAL A 3 5.58 -10.06 17.18
N PRO A 4 4.36 -9.66 17.58
CA PRO A 4 3.45 -10.56 18.28
C PRO A 4 3.23 -11.84 17.49
N SER A 5 3.27 -13.00 18.16
CA SER A 5 2.94 -14.26 17.50
C SER A 5 1.50 -14.19 17.00
N PRO A 6 1.22 -14.51 15.73
CA PRO A 6 -0.15 -14.61 15.25
C PRO A 6 -0.87 -15.75 15.98
N TYR A 7 -2.17 -15.59 16.21
CA TYR A 7 -3.00 -16.63 16.85
C TYR A 7 -3.04 -17.93 16.02
N HIS A 8 -3.15 -17.79 14.70
CA HIS A 8 -2.98 -18.88 13.73
C HIS A 8 -2.40 -18.35 12.41
N VAL A 9 -1.91 -19.25 11.54
CA VAL A 9 -1.23 -18.89 10.27
C VAL A 9 -2.09 -18.06 9.31
N GLY A 10 -3.42 -18.19 9.36
CA GLY A 10 -4.34 -17.38 8.58
C GLY A 10 -4.19 -15.86 8.74
N PHE A 11 -3.71 -15.38 9.91
CA PHE A 11 -3.40 -13.95 10.14
C PHE A 11 -2.22 -13.45 9.29
N VAL A 12 -1.40 -14.36 8.76
CA VAL A 12 -0.28 -14.05 7.84
C VAL A 12 -0.69 -14.32 6.40
N GLN A 13 -1.32 -15.47 6.15
CA GLN A 13 -1.67 -15.94 4.81
C GLN A 13 -2.66 -15.01 4.10
N PHE A 14 -3.71 -14.53 4.78
CA PHE A 14 -4.71 -13.69 4.14
C PHE A 14 -4.13 -12.31 3.73
N PRO A 15 -3.44 -11.55 4.61
CA PRO A 15 -2.78 -10.32 4.20
C PRO A 15 -1.73 -10.55 3.10
N ALA A 16 -0.96 -11.65 3.16
CA ALA A 16 0.00 -11.99 2.12
C ALA A 16 -0.69 -12.23 0.75
N ALA A 17 -1.80 -12.96 0.72
CA ALA A 17 -2.58 -13.17 -0.49
C ALA A 17 -3.15 -11.85 -1.03
N LEU A 18 -3.63 -10.96 -0.15
CA LEU A 18 -4.10 -9.63 -0.54
C LEU A 18 -2.96 -8.79 -1.17
N LEU A 19 -1.76 -8.83 -0.60
CA LEU A 19 -0.58 -8.16 -1.17
C LEU A 19 -0.23 -8.70 -2.56
N ILE A 20 -0.38 -10.01 -2.81
CA ILE A 20 -0.19 -10.61 -4.14
C ILE A 20 -1.22 -10.06 -5.13
N VAL A 21 -2.48 -9.92 -4.75
CA VAL A 21 -3.52 -9.32 -5.60
C VAL A 21 -3.15 -7.88 -5.99
N PHE A 22 -2.72 -7.07 -5.03
CA PHE A 22 -2.27 -5.71 -5.32
C PHE A 22 -0.98 -5.66 -6.15
N ALA A 23 -0.05 -6.58 -5.93
CA ALA A 23 1.15 -6.70 -6.77
C ALA A 23 0.78 -7.02 -8.23
N ALA A 24 -0.17 -7.93 -8.46
CA ALA A 24 -0.68 -8.23 -9.79
C ALA A 24 -1.37 -7.00 -10.42
N MET A 25 -2.14 -6.24 -9.64
CA MET A 25 -2.74 -4.98 -10.08
C MET A 25 -1.66 -3.96 -10.50
N PHE A 26 -0.60 -3.78 -9.70
CA PHE A 26 0.52 -2.89 -10.04
C PHE A 26 1.27 -3.35 -11.28
N LEU A 27 1.43 -4.66 -11.49
CA LEU A 27 2.02 -5.21 -12.70
C LEU A 27 1.16 -4.92 -13.94
N ALA A 28 -0.17 -4.99 -13.82
CA ALA A 28 -1.09 -4.63 -14.91
C ALA A 28 -0.96 -3.14 -15.27
N VAL A 29 -0.94 -2.26 -14.25
CA VAL A 29 -0.69 -0.82 -14.43
C VAL A 29 0.66 -0.57 -15.10
N ALA A 30 1.73 -1.22 -14.63
CA ALA A 30 3.07 -1.03 -15.17
C ALA A 30 3.19 -1.46 -16.65
N ARG A 31 2.51 -2.54 -17.03
CA ARG A 31 2.52 -3.04 -18.41
C ARG A 31 1.76 -2.14 -19.38
N ARG A 32 0.61 -1.61 -18.95
CA ARG A 32 -0.26 -0.75 -19.79
C ARG A 32 -0.87 0.37 -18.93
N PRO A 33 -0.12 1.44 -18.66
CA PRO A 33 -0.50 2.45 -17.68
C PRO A 33 -1.72 3.29 -18.09
N ARG A 34 -1.86 3.59 -19.39
CA ARG A 34 -3.02 4.33 -19.91
C ARG A 34 -4.31 3.52 -19.81
N GLU A 35 -4.27 2.28 -20.27
CA GLU A 35 -5.44 1.37 -20.28
C GLU A 35 -5.90 1.02 -18.86
N ASN A 36 -4.97 0.85 -17.93
CA ASN A 36 -5.26 0.44 -16.55
C ASN A 36 -5.23 1.61 -15.55
N ARG A 37 -5.37 2.85 -16.03
CA ARG A 37 -5.33 4.05 -15.18
C ARG A 37 -6.38 4.01 -14.06
N ASN A 38 -7.54 3.40 -14.34
CA ASN A 38 -8.62 3.19 -13.37
C ASN A 38 -8.21 2.35 -12.14
N LEU A 39 -7.11 1.59 -12.21
CA LEU A 39 -6.60 0.79 -11.10
C LEU A 39 -5.74 1.59 -10.12
N ILE A 40 -5.14 2.71 -10.57
CA ILE A 40 -4.21 3.52 -9.77
C ILE A 40 -4.87 4.07 -8.48
N PRO A 41 -6.13 4.56 -8.49
CA PRO A 41 -6.79 4.98 -7.26
C PRO A 41 -6.88 3.90 -6.19
N TYR A 42 -7.09 2.63 -6.56
CA TYR A 42 -7.09 1.52 -5.60
C TYR A 42 -5.70 1.27 -5.01
N GLY A 43 -4.63 1.55 -5.77
CA GLY A 43 -3.27 1.57 -5.27
C GLY A 43 -3.07 2.64 -4.20
N ILE A 44 -3.58 3.85 -4.43
CA ILE A 44 -3.54 4.95 -3.45
C ILE A 44 -4.34 4.58 -2.20
N LEU A 45 -5.55 4.03 -2.37
CA LEU A 45 -6.41 3.60 -1.26
C LEU A 45 -5.75 2.51 -0.40
N LEU A 46 -4.99 1.59 -1.00
CA LEU A 46 -4.19 0.61 -0.24
C LEU A 46 -3.15 1.30 0.66
N LYS A 47 -2.44 2.31 0.13
CA LYS A 47 -1.45 3.06 0.91
C LYS A 47 -2.13 3.83 2.04
N VAL A 48 -3.26 4.47 1.77
CA VAL A 48 -4.05 5.20 2.77
C VAL A 48 -4.58 4.27 3.87
N SER A 49 -5.09 3.09 3.52
CA SER A 49 -5.62 2.14 4.51
C SER A 49 -4.53 1.62 5.45
N TYR A 50 -3.33 1.33 4.93
CA TYR A 50 -2.19 0.95 5.74
C TYR A 50 -1.68 2.11 6.61
N CYS A 51 -1.39 3.26 5.98
CA CYS A 51 -0.79 4.41 6.68
C CYS A 51 -1.69 5.00 7.77
N SER A 52 -3.00 5.09 7.55
CA SER A 52 -3.94 5.60 8.56
C SER A 52 -3.89 4.78 9.86
N VAL A 53 -3.88 3.45 9.75
CA VAL A 53 -3.75 2.54 10.91
C VAL A 53 -2.36 2.69 11.54
N VAL A 54 -1.29 2.60 10.75
CA VAL A 54 0.08 2.60 11.28
C VAL A 54 0.43 3.92 11.93
N PHE A 55 0.06 5.06 11.34
CA PHE A 55 0.29 6.37 11.94
C PHE A 55 -0.53 6.59 13.21
N ALA A 56 -1.76 6.08 13.28
CA ALA A 56 -2.53 6.13 14.53
C ALA A 56 -1.82 5.38 15.67
N TYR A 57 -1.34 4.15 15.43
CA TYR A 57 -0.58 3.39 16.45
C TYR A 57 0.80 3.99 16.74
N TRP A 58 1.44 4.61 15.73
CA TRP A 58 2.69 5.33 15.93
C TRP A 58 2.49 6.53 16.85
N PHE A 59 1.46 7.34 16.61
CA PHE A 59 1.12 8.50 17.43
C PHE A 59 0.87 8.12 18.90
N LEU A 60 0.19 6.99 19.13
CA LEU A 60 -0.06 6.44 20.46
C LEU A 60 1.19 5.78 21.11
N ARG A 61 2.35 5.79 20.44
CA ARG A 61 3.60 5.14 20.88
C ARG A 61 3.47 3.62 21.11
N ARG A 62 2.50 2.97 20.43
CA ARG A 62 2.20 1.54 20.55
C ARG A 62 2.72 0.71 19.36
N LEU A 63 3.47 1.34 18.45
CA LEU A 63 3.94 0.71 17.21
C LEU A 63 5.40 0.22 17.33
N SER A 64 5.62 -1.04 16.95
CA SER A 64 6.96 -1.61 16.79
C SER A 64 7.74 -0.92 15.66
N PHE A 65 9.06 -0.77 15.83
CA PHE A 65 9.92 -0.03 14.90
C PHE A 65 9.88 -0.58 13.47
N ILE A 66 9.69 -1.90 13.29
CA ILE A 66 9.67 -2.56 11.98
C ILE A 66 8.66 -1.95 11.01
N TRP A 67 7.54 -1.39 11.50
CA TRP A 67 6.47 -0.85 10.68
C TRP A 67 6.71 0.59 10.21
N LYS A 68 7.62 1.33 10.88
CA LYS A 68 7.85 2.76 10.59
C LYS A 68 8.43 3.00 9.19
N PRO A 69 9.46 2.26 8.73
CA PRO A 69 10.00 2.44 7.38
C PRO A 69 8.95 2.15 6.30
N PHE A 70 8.14 1.10 6.48
CA PHE A 70 7.08 0.76 5.53
C PHE A 70 6.03 1.86 5.41
N ALA A 71 5.64 2.50 6.53
CA ALA A 71 4.70 3.63 6.48
C ALA A 71 5.25 4.82 5.68
N ILE A 72 6.54 5.13 5.82
CA ILE A 72 7.18 6.21 5.06
C ILE A 72 7.22 5.85 3.57
N ILE A 73 7.65 4.63 3.24
CA ILE A 73 7.68 4.12 1.86
C ILE A 73 6.28 4.22 1.24
N ASP A 74 5.24 3.83 1.98
CA ASP A 74 3.87 3.84 1.48
C ASP A 74 3.33 5.25 1.24
N VAL A 75 3.70 6.24 2.06
CA VAL A 75 3.40 7.65 1.79
C VAL A 75 4.08 8.11 0.50
N VAL A 76 5.37 7.81 0.33
CA VAL A 76 6.12 8.19 -0.89
C VAL A 76 5.47 7.56 -2.13
N PHE A 77 5.17 6.26 -2.10
CA PHE A 77 4.49 5.60 -3.22
C PHE A 77 3.07 6.11 -3.44
N GLY A 78 2.33 6.46 -2.38
CA GLY A 78 1.02 7.08 -2.50
C GLY A 78 1.08 8.42 -3.26
N VAL A 79 2.07 9.25 -2.96
CA VAL A 79 2.32 10.51 -3.69
C VAL A 79 2.71 10.21 -5.15
N LEU A 80 3.62 9.27 -5.40
CA LEU A 80 4.02 8.89 -6.76
C LEU A 80 2.86 8.35 -7.59
N PHE A 81 1.97 7.54 -6.99
CA PHE A 81 0.78 7.03 -7.67
C PHE A 81 -0.21 8.15 -7.98
N TRP A 82 -0.38 9.12 -7.08
CA TRP A 82 -1.18 10.30 -7.38
C TRP A 82 -0.58 11.10 -8.54
N LEU A 83 0.73 11.38 -8.52
CA LEU A 83 1.39 12.07 -9.63
C LEU A 83 1.22 11.32 -10.95
N ALA A 84 1.42 10.00 -10.96
CA ALA A 84 1.20 9.16 -12.14
C ALA A 84 -0.26 9.21 -12.62
N TYR A 85 -1.24 9.18 -11.71
CA TYR A 85 -2.66 9.30 -12.04
C TYR A 85 -2.98 10.65 -12.70
N ARG A 86 -2.40 11.74 -12.21
CA ARG A 86 -2.58 13.09 -12.79
C ARG A 86 -1.95 13.19 -14.17
N GLU A 87 -0.73 12.70 -14.34
CA GLU A 87 -0.02 12.75 -15.61
C GLU A 87 -0.70 11.92 -16.69
N LEU A 88 -1.24 10.75 -16.34
CA LEU A 88 -2.01 9.95 -17.28
C LEU A 88 -3.38 10.58 -17.62
N SER A 89 -3.83 11.56 -16.84
CA SER A 89 -5.05 12.33 -17.11
C SER A 89 -4.82 13.54 -18.00
N SER A 90 -3.62 14.15 -17.99
CA SER A 90 -3.33 15.32 -18.82
C SER A 90 -3.09 14.96 -20.28
N VAL A 91 -2.73 13.71 -20.57
CA VAL A 91 -2.39 13.21 -21.91
C VAL A 91 -3.55 12.46 -22.57
N ALA A 92 -4.70 12.35 -21.90
CA ALA A 92 -5.92 11.71 -22.40
C ALA A 92 -6.89 12.77 -22.95
#